data_AF-A0A9Q1K1G3-F1
#
_entry.id   AF-A0A9Q1K1G3-F1
#
_cell.length_a   1.000
_cell.length_b   1.000
_cell.length_c   1.000
_cell.angle_alpha   90.00
_cell.angle_beta   90.00
_cell.angle_gamma   90.00
#
_symmetry.space_group_name_H-M   'P 1'
#
loop_
_entity.id
_entity.type
_entity.pdbx_description
1 polymer ?
#
loop_
_entity_poly.entity_id
_entity_poly.type
_entity_poly.pdbx_seq_one_letter_code
_entity_poly.pdbx_strand_id
1 'polypeptide(L)'
;MRKKFILKHMNALYRDYRRKLKAKYYHDPELINRYQRENNKPRKVLKKTTKPVNKEKLANNVDAVSKLEDHMKQRNEGLNQMDDEEIFKKVLGEEKHGYLCAYGHNKSITDHFGVKPTRLNLTHKVVEIEKKADDQVQETTRKMEEKMEEKLAERDIERDKLLAEHDKMWEERFKKLCDSLGVPQTNQIPQNEST
;
A
#
# COMPACT_ATOMS: atom_id res chain seq x y z
N MET A 1 -3.95 10.83 -5.95
CA MET A 1 -2.71 10.20 -6.46
C MET A 1 -2.88 9.39 -7.75
N ARG A 2 -3.96 8.61 -7.91
CA ARG A 2 -4.21 7.73 -9.09
C ARG A 2 -4.17 8.42 -10.47
N LYS A 3 -4.76 9.61 -10.60
CA LYS A 3 -4.78 10.39 -11.86
C LYS A 3 -3.37 10.71 -12.39
N LYS A 4 -2.44 11.10 -11.52
CA LYS A 4 -1.04 11.40 -11.89
C LYS A 4 -0.32 10.16 -12.43
N PHE A 5 -0.57 9.00 -11.84
CA PHE A 5 0.04 7.74 -12.27
C PHE A 5 -0.46 7.31 -13.66
N ILE A 6 -1.77 7.42 -13.90
CA ILE A 6 -2.39 7.12 -15.20
C ILE A 6 -1.83 8.04 -16.29
N LEU A 7 -1.77 9.35 -16.04
CA LEU A 7 -1.19 10.31 -16.98
C LEU A 7 0.28 10.03 -17.28
N LYS A 8 1.08 9.70 -16.27
CA LYS A 8 2.50 9.34 -16.44
C LYS A 8 2.66 8.09 -17.32
N HIS A 9 1.84 7.08 -17.09
CA HIS A 9 1.85 5.84 -17.88
C HIS A 9 1.44 6.07 -19.34
N MET A 10 0.34 6.81 -19.57
CA MET A 10 -0.11 7.18 -20.91
C MET A 10 0.95 7.99 -21.68
N ASN A 11 1.62 8.93 -21.00
CA ASN A 11 2.70 9.71 -21.60
C ASN A 11 3.91 8.83 -21.98
N ALA A 12 4.23 7.83 -21.16
CA ALA A 12 5.30 6.87 -21.49
C ALA A 12 4.96 6.05 -22.74
N LEU A 13 3.73 5.51 -22.82
CA LEU A 13 3.26 4.77 -24.00
C LEU A 13 3.30 5.63 -25.26
N TYR A 14 2.83 6.88 -25.18
CA TYR A 14 2.85 7.81 -26.31
C TYR A 14 4.28 8.14 -26.75
N ARG A 15 5.20 8.32 -25.80
CA ARG A 15 6.62 8.58 -26.08
C ARG A 15 7.26 7.41 -26.82
N ASP A 16 7.00 6.18 -26.37
CA ASP A 16 7.56 4.97 -26.98
C ASP A 16 6.98 4.71 -28.37
N TYR A 17 5.67 4.91 -28.54
CA TYR A 17 5.02 4.82 -29.85
C TYR A 17 5.61 5.82 -30.85
N ARG A 18 5.78 7.08 -30.43
CA ARG A 18 6.40 8.13 -31.26
C ARG A 18 7.84 7.79 -31.63
N ARG A 19 8.61 7.22 -30.70
CA ARG A 19 10.00 6.79 -30.95
C ARG A 19 10.03 5.67 -32.01
N LYS A 20 9.17 4.66 -31.88
CA LYS A 20 9.07 3.56 -32.87
C LYS A 20 8.67 4.06 -34.25
N LEU A 21 7.72 5.00 -34.35
CA LEU A 21 7.34 5.62 -35.62
C LEU A 21 8.49 6.42 -36.23
N LYS A 22 9.24 7.19 -35.42
CA LYS A 22 10.41 7.92 -35.91
C LYS A 22 11.49 6.97 -36.44
N ALA A 23 11.80 5.91 -35.71
CA ALA A 23 12.73 4.88 -36.14
C ALA A 23 12.33 4.29 -37.50
N LYS A 24 11.04 3.94 -37.65
CA LYS A 24 10.53 3.29 -38.86
C LYS A 24 10.48 4.19 -40.10
N TYR A 25 10.17 5.48 -39.95
CA TYR A 25 9.88 6.35 -41.11
C TYR A 25 10.88 7.50 -41.32
N TYR A 26 11.62 7.90 -40.28
CA TYR A 26 12.52 9.06 -40.33
C TYR A 26 14.01 8.67 -40.20
N HIS A 27 14.31 7.46 -39.73
CA HIS A 27 15.68 6.95 -39.58
C HIS A 27 16.02 5.86 -40.60
N ASP A 28 15.27 5.80 -41.69
CA ASP A 28 15.57 4.94 -42.83
C ASP A 28 16.85 5.45 -43.53
N PRO A 29 17.93 4.64 -43.58
CA PRO A 29 19.20 5.04 -44.17
C PRO A 29 19.11 5.30 -45.69
N GLU A 30 18.06 4.84 -46.36
CA GLU A 30 17.82 5.11 -47.79
C GLU A 30 17.29 6.53 -48.04
N LEU A 31 16.84 7.24 -47.00
CA LEU A 31 16.28 8.59 -47.10
C LEU A 31 17.34 9.64 -46.76
N ILE A 32 17.99 10.15 -47.80
CA ILE A 32 19.12 11.09 -47.69
C ILE A 32 18.61 12.49 -47.29
N ASN A 33 17.52 12.95 -47.90
CA ASN A 33 17.03 14.32 -47.71
C ASN A 33 15.79 14.43 -46.81
N ARG A 34 15.61 15.57 -46.15
CA ARG A 34 14.45 15.89 -45.29
C ARG A 34 13.12 15.71 -46.02
N TYR A 35 13.04 16.12 -47.29
CA TYR A 35 11.84 15.98 -48.10
C TYR A 35 11.42 14.51 -48.30
N GLN A 36 12.38 13.61 -48.51
CA GLN A 36 12.12 12.17 -48.65
C GLN A 36 11.62 11.56 -47.33
N ARG A 37 12.16 12.02 -46.18
CA ARG A 37 11.69 11.62 -44.84
C ARG A 37 10.28 12.12 -44.53
N GLU A 38 9.92 13.33 -44.96
CA GLU A 38 8.58 13.87 -44.78
C GLU A 38 7.53 13.14 -45.66
N ASN A 39 7.93 12.65 -46.83
CA ASN A 39 7.08 11.86 -47.74
C ASN A 39 6.99 10.36 -47.39
N ASN A 40 8.00 9.77 -46.76
CA ASN A 40 7.95 8.37 -46.27
C ASN A 40 7.06 8.20 -45.04
N LYS A 41 6.63 9.30 -44.41
CA LYS A 41 5.61 9.26 -43.37
C LYS A 41 4.35 8.59 -43.96
N PRO A 42 3.74 7.59 -43.29
CA PRO A 42 2.55 6.95 -43.81
C PRO A 42 1.47 8.01 -44.03
N ARG A 43 1.16 8.32 -45.29
CA ARG A 43 0.21 9.38 -45.68
C ARG A 43 -1.24 9.02 -45.35
N LYS A 44 -1.49 8.00 -44.52
CA LYS A 44 -2.81 7.50 -44.17
C LYS A 44 -2.86 6.96 -42.73
N VAL A 45 -3.24 7.83 -41.79
CA VAL A 45 -4.20 7.43 -40.73
C VAL A 45 -5.63 7.82 -41.11
N LEU A 46 -5.84 8.32 -42.32
CA LEU A 46 -7.16 8.40 -42.94
C LEU A 46 -7.05 7.68 -44.27
N LYS A 47 -7.36 6.37 -44.27
CA LYS A 47 -8.07 5.83 -45.43
C LYS A 47 -9.30 6.73 -45.53
N LYS A 48 -9.34 7.67 -46.48
CA LYS A 48 -10.62 8.19 -46.98
C LYS A 48 -11.30 6.95 -47.56
N THR A 49 -11.98 6.19 -46.70
CA THR A 49 -13.02 5.32 -47.17
C THR A 49 -13.99 6.28 -47.83
N THR A 50 -14.10 6.22 -49.15
CA THR A 50 -15.22 6.77 -49.91
C THR A 50 -16.46 5.99 -49.50
N LYS A 51 -16.82 6.07 -48.21
CA LYS A 51 -18.13 5.68 -47.74
C LYS A 51 -19.06 6.76 -48.30
N PRO A 52 -20.15 6.40 -48.98
CA PRO A 52 -21.13 7.39 -49.39
C PRO A 52 -21.52 8.18 -48.15
N VAL A 53 -21.41 9.50 -48.24
CA VAL A 53 -21.80 10.39 -47.15
C VAL A 53 -23.29 10.17 -46.94
N ASN A 54 -23.66 9.55 -45.84
CA ASN A 54 -25.06 9.37 -45.48
C ASN A 54 -25.63 10.77 -45.25
N LYS A 55 -26.49 11.22 -46.18
CA LYS A 55 -27.04 12.57 -46.24
C LYS A 55 -27.76 12.96 -44.95
N GLU A 56 -28.41 11.99 -44.29
CA GLU A 56 -29.11 12.18 -43.02
C GLU A 56 -28.13 12.42 -41.86
N LYS A 57 -27.03 11.65 -41.80
CA LYS A 57 -25.95 11.89 -40.82
C LYS A 57 -25.24 13.23 -41.06
N LEU A 58 -25.10 13.64 -42.33
CA LEU A 58 -24.52 14.94 -42.66
C LEU A 58 -25.46 16.07 -42.22
N ALA A 59 -26.76 15.97 -42.50
CA ALA A 59 -27.75 16.94 -42.05
C ALA A 59 -27.79 17.06 -40.52
N ASN A 60 -27.78 15.92 -39.80
CA ASN A 60 -27.72 15.90 -38.34
C ASN A 60 -26.41 16.52 -37.80
N ASN A 61 -25.29 16.26 -38.45
CA ASN A 61 -24.00 16.86 -38.06
C ASN A 61 -23.97 18.37 -38.34
N VAL A 62 -24.56 18.84 -39.45
CA VAL A 62 -24.65 20.27 -39.77
C VAL A 62 -25.55 20.99 -38.76
N ASP A 63 -26.69 20.40 -38.40
CA ASP A 63 -27.57 20.90 -37.34
C ASP A 63 -26.85 20.94 -35.98
N ALA A 64 -26.12 19.87 -35.63
CA ALA A 64 -25.33 19.84 -34.40
C ALA A 64 -24.21 20.89 -34.36
N VAL A 65 -23.53 21.14 -35.49
CA VAL A 65 -22.51 22.18 -35.61
C VAL A 65 -23.13 23.57 -35.52
N SER A 66 -24.27 23.81 -36.15
CA SER A 66 -25.02 25.08 -36.01
C SER A 66 -25.39 25.37 -34.56
N LYS A 67 -25.93 24.37 -33.85
CA LYS A 67 -26.25 24.48 -32.42
C LYS A 67 -25.00 24.80 -31.57
N LEU A 68 -23.86 24.18 -31.88
CA LEU A 68 -22.60 24.47 -31.20
C LEU A 68 -22.13 25.91 -31.45
N GLU A 69 -22.24 26.40 -32.68
CA GLU A 69 -21.91 27.78 -33.02
C GLU A 69 -22.83 28.77 -32.29
N ASP A 70 -24.11 28.48 -32.19
CA ASP A 70 -25.08 29.29 -31.45
C ASP A 70 -24.75 29.32 -29.94
N HIS A 71 -24.43 28.17 -29.33
CA HIS A 71 -23.97 28.12 -27.93
C HIS A 71 -22.64 28.85 -27.70
N MET A 72 -21.74 28.84 -28.69
CA MET A 72 -20.49 29.60 -28.64
C MET A 72 -20.72 31.10 -28.73
N LYS A 73 -21.65 31.55 -29.60
CA LYS A 73 -22.08 32.95 -29.68
C LYS A 73 -22.72 33.41 -28.38
N GLN A 74 -23.66 32.63 -27.83
CA GLN A 74 -24.27 32.91 -26.53
C GLN A 74 -23.24 33.04 -25.39
N ARG A 75 -22.18 32.22 -25.39
CA ARG A 75 -21.08 32.34 -24.43
C ARG A 75 -20.27 33.63 -24.65
N ASN A 76 -19.93 33.95 -25.89
CA ASN A 76 -19.10 35.11 -26.23
C ASN A 76 -19.83 36.45 -26.07
N GLU A 77 -21.15 36.47 -26.25
CA GLU A 77 -22.03 37.62 -26.02
C GLU A 77 -22.24 37.91 -24.52
N GLY A 78 -21.62 37.14 -23.62
CA GLY A 78 -21.69 37.38 -22.18
C GLY A 78 -23.02 36.99 -21.54
N LEU A 79 -23.90 36.25 -22.23
CA LEU A 79 -25.15 35.75 -21.65
C LEU A 79 -24.94 34.64 -20.60
N ASN A 80 -23.70 34.16 -20.44
CA ASN A 80 -23.28 33.31 -19.33
C ASN A 80 -22.51 34.12 -18.27
N GLN A 81 -23.01 35.30 -17.89
CA GLN A 81 -22.63 35.98 -16.64
C GLN A 81 -23.34 35.33 -15.44
N MET A 82 -23.44 34.00 -15.39
CA MET A 82 -23.85 33.36 -14.14
C MET A 82 -22.68 33.51 -13.18
N ASP A 83 -22.94 34.18 -12.06
CA ASP A 83 -22.00 34.24 -10.96
C ASP A 83 -21.66 32.81 -10.50
N ASP A 84 -20.45 32.61 -9.97
CA ASP A 84 -20.00 31.28 -9.53
C ASP A 84 -21.00 30.70 -8.52
N GLU A 85 -21.58 31.53 -7.65
CA GLU A 85 -22.66 31.12 -6.75
C GLU A 85 -23.93 30.65 -7.47
N GLU A 86 -24.33 31.30 -8.55
CA GLU A 86 -25.48 30.87 -9.34
C GLU A 86 -25.21 29.54 -10.06
N ILE A 87 -23.97 29.34 -10.52
CA ILE A 87 -23.51 28.07 -11.08
C ILE A 87 -23.58 26.98 -10.00
N PHE A 88 -23.07 27.25 -8.78
CA PHE A 88 -23.12 26.31 -7.67
C PHE A 88 -24.56 25.99 -7.25
N LYS A 89 -25.42 27.01 -7.09
CA LYS A 89 -26.84 26.82 -6.78
C LYS A 89 -27.56 25.98 -7.83
N LYS A 90 -27.24 26.18 -9.12
CA LYS A 90 -27.85 25.42 -10.22
C LYS A 90 -27.36 23.97 -10.28
N VAL A 91 -26.08 23.72 -9.98
CA VAL A 91 -25.45 22.39 -10.10
C VAL A 91 -25.64 21.55 -8.84
N LEU A 92 -25.54 22.16 -7.66
CA LEU A 92 -25.55 21.50 -6.36
C LEU A 92 -26.83 21.77 -5.55
N GLY A 93 -27.70 22.67 -6.02
CA GLY A 93 -28.88 23.13 -5.29
C GLY A 93 -28.56 24.29 -4.34
N GLU A 94 -29.61 24.89 -3.78
CA GLU A 94 -29.47 25.93 -2.78
C GLU A 94 -28.78 25.40 -1.51
N GLU A 95 -27.85 26.19 -0.98
CA GLU A 95 -27.21 25.91 0.30
C GLU A 95 -28.25 25.99 1.42
N LYS A 96 -28.35 24.91 2.21
CA LYS A 96 -29.24 24.84 3.38
C LYS A 96 -28.40 24.71 4.64
N HIS A 97 -28.67 25.54 5.63
CA HIS A 97 -27.98 25.50 6.92
C HIS A 97 -28.09 24.11 7.55
N GLY A 98 -26.95 23.51 7.92
CA GLY A 98 -26.89 22.17 8.53
C GLY A 98 -26.83 21.00 7.53
N TYR A 99 -26.84 21.27 6.22
CA TYR A 99 -26.75 20.25 5.18
C TYR A 99 -25.52 20.45 4.29
N LEU A 100 -24.95 19.35 3.81
CA LEU A 100 -23.86 19.37 2.84
C LEU A 100 -24.41 19.65 1.44
N CYS A 101 -23.83 20.67 0.80
CA CYS A 101 -24.02 20.95 -0.62
C CYS A 101 -23.25 19.90 -1.43
N ALA A 102 -23.97 18.92 -1.98
CA ALA A 102 -23.41 17.81 -2.72
C ALA A 102 -24.31 17.44 -3.90
N TYR A 103 -23.75 16.79 -4.93
CA TYR A 103 -24.55 16.31 -6.07
C TYR A 103 -25.66 15.37 -5.60
N GLY A 104 -26.92 15.76 -5.85
CA GLY A 104 -28.11 14.98 -5.49
C GLY A 104 -28.86 15.56 -4.29
N HIS A 105 -29.53 14.72 -3.51
CA HIS A 105 -30.24 15.17 -2.32
C HIS A 105 -29.27 15.63 -1.23
N ASN A 106 -29.48 16.83 -0.70
CA ASN A 106 -28.74 17.40 0.42
C ASN A 106 -28.72 16.41 1.59
N LYS A 107 -27.53 15.94 1.99
CA LYS A 107 -27.35 15.10 3.19
C LYS A 107 -27.12 16.00 4.40
N SER A 108 -27.74 15.67 5.53
CA SER A 108 -27.45 16.38 6.77
C SER A 108 -25.97 16.23 7.12
N ILE A 109 -25.35 17.30 7.65
CA ILE A 109 -23.97 17.27 8.15
C ILE A 109 -23.83 16.18 9.22
N THR A 110 -24.84 15.99 10.07
CA THR A 110 -24.84 14.96 11.12
C THR A 110 -24.92 13.54 10.56
N ASP A 111 -25.62 13.34 9.45
CA ASP A 111 -25.70 12.03 8.82
C ASP A 111 -24.38 11.68 8.12
N HIS A 112 -23.67 12.68 7.62
CA HIS A 112 -22.41 12.47 6.93
C HIS A 112 -21.21 12.32 7.87
N PHE A 113 -21.07 13.22 8.85
CA PHE A 113 -19.94 13.23 9.79
C PHE A 113 -20.23 12.54 11.12
N GLY A 114 -21.49 12.16 11.36
CA GLY A 114 -21.94 11.69 12.65
C GLY A 114 -22.20 12.83 13.64
N VAL A 115 -22.78 12.47 14.77
CA VAL A 115 -22.96 13.40 15.90
C VAL A 115 -21.61 13.70 16.52
N LYS A 116 -21.31 14.98 16.74
CA LYS A 116 -20.11 15.40 17.48
C LYS A 116 -20.08 14.68 18.84
N PRO A 117 -19.04 13.89 19.16
CA PRO A 117 -18.96 13.20 20.43
C PRO A 117 -19.04 14.18 21.59
N THR A 118 -19.83 13.84 22.60
CA THR A 118 -19.88 14.62 23.85
C THR A 118 -18.58 14.46 24.62
N ARG A 119 -18.30 15.41 25.54
CA ARG A 119 -17.13 15.34 26.42
C ARG A 119 -17.08 14.02 27.19
N LEU A 120 -18.22 13.53 27.67
CA LEU A 120 -18.34 12.24 28.37
C LEU A 120 -17.93 11.07 27.46
N ASN A 121 -18.41 11.04 26.21
CA ASN A 121 -18.05 9.99 25.26
C ASN A 121 -16.54 9.96 24.98
N LEU A 122 -15.89 11.13 24.96
CA LEU A 122 -14.44 11.22 24.80
C LEU A 122 -13.70 10.71 26.03
N THR A 123 -14.13 11.11 27.23
CA THR A 123 -13.52 10.65 28.49
C THR A 123 -13.62 9.13 28.64
N HIS A 124 -14.78 8.53 28.35
CA HIS A 124 -14.92 7.07 28.38
C HIS A 124 -13.97 6.37 27.40
N LYS A 125 -13.84 6.89 26.17
CA LYS A 125 -12.90 6.34 25.18
C LYS A 125 -11.45 6.44 25.64
N VAL A 126 -11.05 7.55 26.27
CA VAL A 126 -9.70 7.72 26.80
C VAL A 126 -9.42 6.69 27.89
N VAL A 127 -10.33 6.54 28.86
CA VAL A 127 -10.19 5.53 29.93
C VAL A 127 -10.10 4.11 29.37
N GLU A 128 -10.89 3.78 28.34
CA GLU A 128 -10.79 2.47 27.69
C GLU A 128 -9.45 2.25 26.96
N ILE A 129 -8.91 3.30 26.35
CA ILE A 129 -7.61 3.24 25.66
C ILE A 129 -6.48 3.08 26.68
N GLU A 130 -6.52 3.83 27.79
CA GLU A 130 -5.56 3.73 28.88
C GLU A 130 -5.54 2.32 29.47
N LYS A 131 -6.72 1.76 29.79
CA LYS A 131 -6.83 0.37 30.28
C LYS A 131 -6.23 -0.64 29.31
N LYS A 132 -6.54 -0.54 28.01
CA LYS A 132 -5.99 -1.46 27.01
C LYS A 132 -4.48 -1.33 26.86
N ALA A 133 -3.95 -0.12 27.00
CA ALA A 133 -2.51 0.11 26.95
C ALA A 133 -1.82 -0.52 28.18
N ASP A 134 -2.38 -0.32 29.36
CA ASP A 134 -1.87 -0.90 30.61
C ASP A 134 -1.91 -2.44 30.57
N ASP A 135 -3.01 -3.03 30.10
CA ASP A 135 -3.15 -4.48 29.94
C ASP A 135 -2.09 -5.05 28.98
N GLN A 136 -1.81 -4.35 27.87
CA GLN A 136 -0.77 -4.76 26.92
C GLN A 136 0.63 -4.67 27.52
N VAL A 137 0.93 -3.61 28.27
CA VAL A 137 2.21 -3.46 28.95
C VAL A 137 2.40 -4.58 29.98
N GLN A 138 1.42 -4.81 30.84
CA GLN A 138 1.46 -5.90 31.84
C GLN A 138 1.63 -7.29 31.20
N GLU A 139 0.94 -7.54 30.09
CA GLU A 139 1.08 -8.79 29.37
C GLU A 139 2.49 -8.97 28.79
N THR A 140 3.10 -7.90 28.29
CA THR A 140 4.48 -7.95 27.78
C THR A 140 5.51 -8.11 28.88
N THR A 141 5.34 -7.47 30.04
CA THR A 141 6.24 -7.63 31.19
C THR A 141 6.17 -9.05 31.73
N ARG A 142 4.96 -9.60 31.90
CA ARG A 142 4.77 -10.99 32.33
C ARG A 142 5.47 -11.99 31.40
N LYS A 143 5.27 -11.85 30.09
CA LYS A 143 5.94 -12.72 29.09
C LYS A 143 7.46 -12.57 29.10
N MET A 144 7.96 -11.38 29.44
CA MET A 144 9.40 -11.15 29.56
C MET A 144 9.96 -11.82 30.81
N GLU A 145 9.26 -11.73 31.94
CA GLU A 145 9.62 -12.38 33.20
C GLU A 145 9.63 -13.91 33.05
N GLU A 146 8.59 -14.50 32.46
CA GLU A 146 8.51 -15.95 32.18
C GLU A 146 9.70 -16.42 31.33
N LYS A 147 10.06 -15.66 30.27
CA LYS A 147 11.22 -15.97 29.43
C LYS A 147 12.57 -15.81 30.14
N MET A 148 12.65 -14.90 31.10
CA MET A 148 13.85 -14.72 31.91
C MET A 148 14.01 -15.88 32.89
N GLU A 149 12.92 -16.34 33.50
CA GLU A 149 12.91 -17.50 34.39
C GLU A 149 13.25 -18.79 33.65
N GLU A 150 12.70 -19.00 32.45
CA GLU A 150 13.05 -20.13 31.58
C GLU A 150 14.55 -20.14 31.26
N LYS A 151 15.12 -19.00 30.87
CA LYS A 151 16.56 -18.87 30.62
C LYS A 151 17.42 -19.11 31.86
N LEU A 152 16.96 -18.72 33.04
CA LEU A 152 17.67 -18.98 34.29
C LEU A 152 17.66 -20.49 34.59
N ALA A 153 16.52 -21.15 34.43
CA ALA A 153 16.41 -22.60 34.59
C ALA A 153 17.29 -23.37 33.58
N GLU A 154 17.33 -22.94 32.32
CA GLU A 154 18.24 -23.52 31.30
C GLU A 154 19.71 -23.38 31.72
N ARG A 155 20.11 -22.20 32.22
CA ARG A 155 21.48 -21.96 32.70
C ARG A 155 21.83 -22.81 33.91
N ASP A 156 20.88 -23.02 34.82
CA ASP A 156 21.10 -23.89 35.98
C ASP A 156 21.28 -25.35 35.56
N ILE A 157 20.46 -25.85 34.63
CA ILE A 157 20.62 -27.20 34.05
C ILE A 157 22.00 -27.34 33.36
N GLU A 158 22.43 -26.33 32.62
CA GLU A 158 23.74 -26.32 31.96
C GLU A 158 24.90 -26.33 32.95
N ARG A 159 24.81 -25.52 34.03
CA ARG A 159 25.78 -25.51 35.11
C ARG A 159 25.90 -26.89 35.76
N ASP A 160 24.78 -27.54 36.05
CA ASP A 160 24.76 -28.84 36.72
C ASP A 160 25.36 -29.95 35.83
N LYS A 161 25.15 -29.89 34.50
CA LYS A 161 25.83 -30.79 33.55
C LYS A 161 27.35 -30.59 33.56
N LEU A 162 27.82 -29.34 33.54
CA LEU A 162 29.25 -29.04 33.59
C LEU A 162 29.90 -29.50 34.89
N LEU A 163 29.19 -29.37 36.02
CA LEU A 163 29.64 -29.90 37.31
C LEU A 163 29.77 -31.42 37.26
N ALA A 164 28.77 -32.13 36.74
CA ALA A 164 28.81 -33.59 36.61
C ALA A 164 29.94 -34.07 35.68
N GLU A 165 30.21 -33.37 34.58
CA GLU A 165 31.34 -33.66 33.70
C GLU A 165 32.69 -33.42 34.38
N HIS A 166 32.81 -32.32 35.13
CA HIS A 166 34.00 -32.00 35.91
C HIS A 166 34.27 -33.04 36.99
N ASP A 167 33.24 -33.46 37.74
CA ASP A 167 33.34 -34.49 38.76
C ASP A 167 33.77 -35.84 38.16
N LYS A 168 33.17 -36.23 37.04
CA LYS A 168 33.57 -37.44 36.30
C LYS A 168 35.04 -37.37 35.84
N MET A 169 35.50 -36.23 35.32
CA MET A 169 36.91 -36.05 34.96
C MET A 169 37.83 -36.17 36.17
N TRP A 170 37.41 -35.65 37.32
CA TRP A 170 38.17 -35.76 38.57
C TRP A 170 38.25 -37.21 39.06
N GLU A 171 37.14 -37.96 39.03
CA GLU A 171 37.13 -39.38 39.37
C GLU A 171 38.05 -40.19 38.46
N GLU A 172 38.04 -39.94 37.14
CA GLU A 172 38.92 -40.61 36.19
C GLU A 172 40.41 -40.28 36.45
N ARG A 173 40.73 -39.02 36.75
CA ARG A 173 42.09 -38.60 37.09
C ARG A 173 42.56 -39.21 38.41
N PHE A 174 41.68 -39.21 39.41
CA PHE A 174 41.95 -39.80 40.71
C PHE A 174 42.19 -41.31 40.58
N LYS A 175 41.37 -42.02 39.80
CA LYS A 175 41.55 -43.45 39.53
C LYS A 175 42.91 -43.73 38.88
N LYS A 176 43.28 -42.99 37.84
CA LYS A 176 44.61 -43.12 37.19
C LYS A 176 45.77 -42.87 38.17
N LEU A 177 45.60 -41.91 39.08
CA LEU A 177 46.60 -41.59 40.10
C LEU A 177 46.74 -42.73 41.13
N CYS A 178 45.63 -43.27 41.62
CA CYS A 178 45.62 -44.45 42.49
C CYS A 178 46.28 -45.66 41.84
N ASP A 179 45.97 -45.93 40.56
CA ASP A 179 46.58 -47.02 39.80
C ASP A 179 48.10 -46.82 39.64
N SER A 180 48.57 -45.58 39.45
CA SER A 180 50.01 -45.25 39.33
C SER A 180 50.79 -45.35 40.64
N LEU A 181 50.12 -45.17 41.79
CA LEU A 181 50.72 -45.24 43.11
C LEU A 181 50.64 -46.63 43.75
N GLY A 182 50.04 -47.61 43.06
CA GLY A 182 49.98 -49.01 43.53
C GLY A 182 49.10 -49.23 44.76
N VAL A 183 48.12 -48.34 45.02
CA VAL A 183 47.19 -48.50 46.14
C VAL A 183 46.15 -49.57 45.78
N PRO A 184 45.97 -50.64 46.59
CA PRO A 184 44.96 -51.65 46.30
C PRO A 184 43.56 -51.05 46.38
N GLN A 185 42.75 -51.25 45.34
CA GLN A 185 41.33 -50.87 45.34
C GLN A 185 40.56 -51.75 46.33
N THR A 186 40.56 -51.38 47.62
CA THR A 186 39.63 -51.96 48.58
C THR A 186 38.27 -51.29 48.39
N ASN A 187 37.32 -52.02 47.80
CA ASN A 187 35.91 -52.11 48.21
C ASN A 187 35.12 -52.96 47.20
N GLN A 188 35.24 -54.28 47.30
CA GLN A 188 34.09 -55.14 47.07
C GLN A 188 33.28 -55.12 48.37
N ILE A 189 32.12 -54.46 48.37
CA ILE A 189 31.11 -54.68 49.39
C ILE A 189 30.57 -56.09 49.14
N PRO A 190 30.71 -57.05 50.07
CA PRO A 190 30.06 -58.34 49.92
C PRO A 190 28.55 -58.14 49.98
N GLN A 191 27.85 -58.64 48.96
CA GLN A 191 26.42 -58.88 49.07
C GLN A 191 26.23 -59.96 50.12
N ASN A 192 25.82 -59.57 51.32
CA ASN A 192 25.27 -60.51 52.27
C ASN A 192 23.79 -60.69 51.96
N GLU A 193 23.50 -61.84 51.34
CA GLU A 193 22.24 -62.55 51.46
C GLU A 193 21.90 -62.69 52.96
N SER A 194 20.67 -62.36 53.35
CA SER A 194 20.00 -63.02 54.47
C SER A 194 18.49 -62.91 54.28
N THR A 195 17.91 -64.08 54.49
CA THR A 195 16.53 -64.55 54.45
C THR A 195 15.52 -63.66 55.18
#